data_AF-A0A537D9A8-F1
#
_entry.id   AF-A0A537D9A8-F1
#
_cell.length_a   1.000
_cell.length_b   1.000
_cell.length_c   1.000
_cell.angle_alpha   90.00
_cell.angle_beta   90.00
_cell.angle_gamma   90.00
#
_symmetry.space_group_name_H-M   'P 1'
#
loop_
_entity.id
_entity.type
_entity.pdbx_description
1 polymer ?
#
loop_
_entity_poly.entity_id
_entity_poly.type
_entity_poly.pdbx_seq_one_letter_code
_entity_poly.pdbx_strand_id
1 'polypeptide(L)' 'MFTFILRLLAIVVCGGAGGVLAWWLVFSLGWTGVGGAIAAAFLGMVLATLLWAGGIALANAL' A
#
# COMPACT_ATOMS: atom_id res chain seq x y z
N MET A 1 -10.99 -19.18 11.77
CA MET A 1 -11.75 -18.03 11.23
C MET A 1 -11.18 -16.67 11.67
N PHE A 2 -10.87 -16.48 12.96
CA PHE A 2 -10.32 -15.22 13.50
C PHE A 2 -9.04 -14.73 12.79
N THR A 3 -8.08 -15.62 12.53
CA THR A 3 -6.82 -15.30 11.83
C THR A 3 -7.00 -14.86 10.38
N PHE A 4 -8.05 -15.34 9.71
CA PHE A 4 -8.33 -14.99 8.32
C PHE A 4 -8.84 -13.54 8.20
N ILE A 5 -9.73 -13.14 9.12
CA ILE A 5 -10.26 -11.78 9.21
C ILE A 5 -9.14 -10.78 9.51
N LEU A 6 -8.22 -11.11 10.43
CA LEU A 6 -7.05 -10.29 10.73
C LEU A 6 -6.12 -10.11 9.53
N ARG A 7 -5.87 -11.17 8.74
CA ARG A 7 -5.06 -11.07 7.52
C ARG A 7 -5.72 -10.23 6.45
N LEU A 8 -7.05 -10.37 6.27
CA LEU A 8 -7.81 -9.51 5.38
C LEU A 8 -7.74 -8.04 5.79
N LEU A 9 -7.88 -7.75 7.09
CA LEU A 9 -7.76 -6.40 7.62
C LEU A 9 -6.36 -5.84 7.35
N ALA A 10 -5.31 -6.63 7.57
CA ALA A 10 -3.94 -6.23 7.28
C ALA A 10 -3.72 -5.92 5.79
N ILE A 11 -4.30 -6.71 4.88
CA ILE A 11 -4.23 -6.45 3.43
C ILE A 11 -4.92 -5.14 3.09
N VAL A 12 -6.12 -4.89 3.64
CA VAL A 12 -6.87 -3.65 3.39
C VAL A 12 -6.11 -2.45 3.94
N VAL A 13 -5.50 -2.56 5.12
CA VAL A 13 -4.71 -1.49 5.73
C VAL A 13 -3.43 -1.23 4.94
N CYS A 14 -2.67 -2.27 4.57
CA CYS A 14 -1.44 -2.12 3.79
C CYS A 14 -1.72 -1.60 2.37
N GLY A 15 -2.76 -2.15 1.72
CA GLY A 15 -3.20 -1.72 0.39
C GLY A 15 -3.74 -0.29 0.39
N GLY A 16 -4.61 0.04 1.34
CA GLY A 16 -5.17 1.38 1.51
C GLY A 16 -4.10 2.41 1.85
N ALA A 17 -3.22 2.13 2.81
CA ALA A 17 -2.12 3.02 3.17
C ALA A 17 -1.15 3.22 2.00
N GLY A 18 -0.77 2.14 1.30
CA GLY A 18 0.11 2.22 0.13
C GLY A 18 -0.50 3.05 -1.00
N GLY A 19 -1.80 2.86 -1.29
CA GLY A 19 -2.51 3.63 -2.31
C GLY A 19 -2.67 5.11 -1.96
N VAL A 20 -3.01 5.43 -0.70
CA VAL A 20 -3.13 6.83 -0.24
C VAL A 20 -1.77 7.54 -0.30
N LEU A 21 -0.71 6.90 0.17
CA LEU A 21 0.65 7.45 0.12
C LEU A 21 1.12 7.69 -1.32
N ALA A 22 0.87 6.72 -2.22
CA ALA A 22 1.22 6.86 -3.63
C ALA A 22 0.46 8.01 -4.30
N TRP A 23 -0.83 8.16 -3.98
CA TRP A 23 -1.63 9.26 -4.53
C TRP A 23 -1.17 10.61 -4.00
N TRP A 24 -0.84 10.71 -2.71
CA TRP A 24 -0.28 11.92 -2.12
C TRP A 24 1.04 12.31 -2.79
N LEU A 25 1.90 11.32 -3.08
CA LEU A 25 3.16 11.54 -3.78
C LEU A 25 2.91 12.10 -5.19
N VAL A 26 2.10 11.42 -6.01
CA VAL A 26 1.83 11.88 -7.38
C VAL A 26 1.16 13.25 -7.42
N PHE A 27 0.24 13.51 -6.49
CA PHE A 27 -0.42 14.80 -6.37
C PHE A 27 0.59 15.91 -6.02
N SER A 28 1.54 15.64 -5.11
CA SER A 28 2.58 16.61 -4.74
C SER A 28 3.56 16.93 -5.89
N LEU A 29 3.72 16.00 -6.85
CA LEU A 29 4.48 16.25 -8.09
C LEU A 29 3.70 17.06 -9.14
N GLY A 30 2.47 17.50 -8.84
CA GLY A 30 1.63 18.27 -9.76
C GLY A 30 1.09 17.46 -10.93
N TRP A 31 1.22 16.12 -10.88
CA TRP A 31 0.82 15.24 -11.96
C TRP A 31 -0.68 14.93 -11.87
N THR A 32 -1.47 15.76 -12.56
CA THR A 32 -2.92 15.61 -12.64
C THR A 32 -3.31 15.02 -14.00
N GLY A 33 -4.10 13.94 -14.00
CA GLY A 33 -4.54 13.24 -15.22
C GLY A 33 -4.31 11.73 -15.19
N VAL A 34 -4.62 11.06 -16.31
CA VAL A 34 -4.56 9.59 -16.44
C VAL A 34 -3.16 9.03 -16.19
N GLY A 35 -2.11 9.74 -16.65
CA GLY A 35 -0.72 9.33 -16.41
C GLY A 35 -0.34 9.32 -14.92
N GLY A 36 -0.81 10.31 -14.16
CA GLY A 36 -0.63 10.36 -12.71
C GLY A 36 -1.35 9.23 -12.00
N ALA A 37 -2.59 8.92 -12.39
CA ALA A 37 -3.35 7.79 -11.84
C ALA A 37 -2.64 6.44 -12.07
N ILE A 38 -2.09 6.23 -13.27
CA ILE A 38 -1.32 5.02 -13.59
C ILE A 38 -0.07 4.92 -12.70
N ALA A 39 0.71 6.00 -12.61
CA ALA A 39 1.92 6.00 -11.79
C ALA A 39 1.61 5.80 -10.30
N ALA A 40 0.53 6.39 -9.79
CA ALA A 40 0.08 6.18 -8.42
C ALA A 40 -0.39 4.76 -8.16
N ALA A 41 -1.03 4.11 -9.14
CA ALA A 41 -1.42 2.71 -9.01
C ALA A 41 -0.18 1.79 -8.91
N PHE A 42 0.84 2.00 -9.74
CA PHE A 42 2.10 1.25 -9.67
C PHE A 42 2.84 1.51 -8.35
N LEU A 43 3.00 2.78 -7.97
CA LEU A 43 3.59 3.15 -6.67
C LEU A 43 2.80 2.55 -5.51
N GLY A 44 1.47 2.56 -5.59
CA GLY A 44 0.58 2.01 -4.57
C GLY A 44 0.75 0.51 -4.41
N MET A 45 0.87 -0.24 -5.52
CA MET A 45 1.17 -1.68 -5.47
C MET A 45 2.52 -1.96 -4.81
N VAL A 46 3.56 -1.21 -5.17
CA VAL A 46 4.91 -1.36 -4.60
C VAL A 46 4.91 -1.03 -3.10
N LEU A 47 4.29 0.08 -2.70
CA LEU A 47 4.22 0.45 -1.28
C LEU A 47 3.40 -0.55 -0.46
N ALA A 48 2.27 -1.01 -0.98
CA ALA A 48 1.43 -2.01 -0.31
C ALA A 48 2.17 -3.34 -0.09
N THR A 49 2.91 -3.80 -1.10
CA THR A 49 3.70 -5.04 -1.00
C THR A 49 4.87 -4.88 -0.03
N LEU A 50 5.54 -3.73 -0.01
CA LEU A 50 6.61 -3.45 0.96
C LEU A 50 6.09 -3.37 2.40
N LEU A 51 4.95 -2.70 2.63
CA LEU A 51 4.33 -2.64 3.97
C LEU A 51 3.97 -4.04 4.46
N TRP A 52 3.43 -4.88 3.58
CA TRP A 52 3.05 -6.24 3.93
C TRP A 52 4.27 -7.13 4.20
N ALA A 53 5.28 -7.08 3.33
CA ALA A 53 6.53 -7.81 3.51
C ALA A 53 7.26 -7.37 4.78
N GLY A 54 7.32 -6.06 5.05
CA GLY A 54 7.89 -5.50 6.28
C GLY A 54 7.13 -5.95 7.53
N GLY A 55 5.80 -5.94 7.49
CA GLY A 55 4.97 -6.42 8.60
C GLY A 55 5.18 -7.91 8.89
N ILE A 56 5.31 -8.73 7.85
CA ILE A 56 5.63 -10.17 8.00
C ILE A 56 7.05 -10.33 8.56
N ALA A 57 8.04 -9.63 8.03
CA ALA A 57 9.43 -9.73 8.49
C ALA A 57 9.54 -9.34 9.97
N LEU A 58 8.86 -8.26 10.39
CA LEU A 58 8.83 -7.81 11.78
C LEU A 58 8.15 -8.85 12.69
N ALA A 59 7.05 -9.45 12.24
CA ALA A 59 6.35 -10.50 12.98
C ALA A 59 7.12 -11.82 13.10
N ASN A 60 8.10 -12.07 12.23
CA ASN A 60 9.00 -13.23 12.33
C ASN A 60 10.27 -12.91 13.14
N ALA A 61 10.60 -11.64 13.33
CA ALA A 61 11.77 -11.19 14.08
C ALA A 61 11.49 -11.01 15.59
N LEU A 62 10.22 -10.81 15.96
CA LEU A 62 9.71 -10.80 17.34
C LEU A 62 9.24 -12.20 17.77
#